data_AF-A0AAD1RXZ9-F1
#
_entry.id   AF-A0AAD1RXZ9-F1
#
_cell.length_a   1.000
_cell.length_b   1.000
_cell.length_c   1.000
_cell.angle_alpha   90.00
_cell.angle_beta   90.00
_cell.angle_gamma   90.00
#
_symmetry.space_group_name_H-M   'P 1'
#
loop_
_entity.id
_entity.type
_entity.pdbx_description
1 polymer ?
#
loop_
_entity_poly.entity_id
_entity_poly.type
_entity_poly.pdbx_seq_one_letter_code
_entity_poly.pdbx_strand_id
1 'polypeptide(L)'
;VHNTYTRIDTFFIDNKTLPQLSDCKLGEITWSDHSPVYLDLNDKYQTHGRGTWRLNESLLLDKPFVERMTTELREYFLTNTTGEVSDYTVWSAHKAVMRGQFIKQSAYIKRRHQTTLLDCHKQIAIATAQNKKTPTPALADKLRDLYQDLNNLNAQKTKYFLHRLKATTYHHS
;
A
#
# COMPACT_ATOMS: atom_id res chain seq x y z
N VAL A 1 -12.71 -41.65 -4.47
CA VAL A 1 -11.93 -40.50 -4.95
C VAL A 1 -12.71 -39.89 -6.10
N HIS A 2 -13.27 -38.70 -5.91
CA HIS A 2 -14.10 -38.05 -6.94
C HIS A 2 -13.17 -37.43 -8.00
N ASN A 3 -13.19 -37.99 -9.20
CA ASN A 3 -12.35 -37.59 -10.34
C ASN A 3 -13.08 -36.55 -11.20
N THR A 4 -13.55 -35.47 -10.56
CA THR A 4 -14.35 -34.43 -11.20
C THR A 4 -13.62 -33.11 -11.09
N TYR A 5 -13.28 -32.52 -12.22
CA TYR A 5 -12.65 -31.22 -12.31
C TYR A 5 -13.73 -30.16 -12.58
N THR A 6 -13.95 -29.26 -11.63
CA THR A 6 -14.93 -28.18 -11.75
C THR A 6 -14.24 -26.83 -11.63
N ARG A 7 -14.58 -25.88 -12.51
CA ARG A 7 -14.08 -24.50 -12.44
C ARG A 7 -15.03 -23.67 -11.57
N ILE A 8 -14.67 -23.46 -10.30
CA ILE A 8 -15.48 -22.67 -9.37
C ILE A 8 -14.93 -21.26 -9.14
N ASP A 9 -13.64 -21.07 -9.37
CA ASP A 9 -12.95 -19.79 -9.20
C ASP A 9 -13.04 -18.98 -10.50
N THR A 10 -13.66 -17.80 -10.44
CA THR A 10 -13.87 -16.91 -11.60
C THR A 10 -13.78 -15.45 -11.22
N PHE A 11 -13.31 -14.61 -12.15
CA PHE A 11 -13.37 -13.15 -12.03
C PHE A 11 -14.52 -12.62 -12.90
N PHE A 12 -15.42 -11.85 -12.30
CA PHE A 12 -16.38 -11.04 -13.04
C PHE A 12 -15.83 -9.62 -13.19
N ILE A 13 -15.71 -9.16 -14.43
CA ILE A 13 -15.22 -7.81 -14.76
C ILE A 13 -16.28 -7.05 -15.57
N ASP A 14 -16.28 -5.73 -15.47
CA ASP A 14 -17.18 -4.90 -16.29
C ASP A 14 -16.63 -4.74 -17.72
N ASN A 15 -17.52 -4.40 -18.66
CA ASN A 15 -17.11 -4.14 -20.05
C ASN A 15 -16.18 -2.93 -20.20
N LYS A 16 -16.11 -2.03 -19.22
CA LYS A 16 -15.24 -0.83 -19.25
C LYS A 16 -13.79 -1.18 -18.87
N THR A 17 -13.60 -2.27 -18.14
CA THR A 17 -12.31 -2.77 -17.64
C THR A 17 -11.74 -3.82 -18.60
N LEU A 18 -12.59 -4.43 -19.44
CA LEU A 18 -12.18 -5.39 -20.47
C LEU A 18 -11.01 -4.90 -21.36
N PRO A 19 -10.94 -3.62 -21.80
CA PRO A 19 -9.79 -3.13 -22.57
C PRO A 19 -8.46 -3.14 -21.80
N GLN A 20 -8.50 -3.16 -20.46
CA GLN A 20 -7.31 -3.27 -19.61
C GLN A 20 -6.86 -4.72 -19.46
N LEU A 21 -7.65 -5.72 -19.83
CA LEU A 21 -7.26 -7.11 -19.70
C LEU A 21 -6.11 -7.46 -20.65
N SER A 22 -4.97 -7.86 -20.08
CA SER A 22 -3.81 -8.33 -20.87
C SER A 22 -3.71 -9.84 -20.94
N ASP A 23 -4.00 -10.54 -19.85
CA ASP A 23 -3.92 -12.01 -19.80
C ASP A 23 -4.85 -12.57 -18.71
N CYS A 24 -5.28 -13.82 -18.88
CA CYS A 24 -5.99 -14.58 -17.86
C CYS A 24 -5.59 -16.05 -17.96
N LYS A 25 -5.04 -16.61 -16.87
CA LYS A 25 -4.51 -17.97 -16.86
C LYS A 25 -4.79 -18.70 -15.56
N LEU A 26 -4.87 -20.02 -15.65
CA LEU A 26 -4.90 -20.90 -14.49
C LEU A 26 -3.45 -21.28 -14.13
N GLY A 27 -3.15 -21.29 -12.84
CA GLY A 27 -1.87 -21.78 -12.33
C GLY A 27 -1.84 -23.29 -12.12
N GLU A 28 -0.73 -23.75 -11.56
CA GLU A 28 -0.60 -25.13 -11.13
C GLU A 28 -1.17 -25.31 -9.71
N ILE A 29 -1.84 -26.43 -9.49
CA ILE A 29 -2.30 -26.85 -8.17
C ILE A 29 -1.06 -27.28 -7.38
N THR A 30 -0.73 -26.55 -6.31
CA THR A 30 0.52 -26.77 -5.56
C THR A 30 0.27 -27.25 -4.14
N TRP A 31 -0.41 -26.44 -3.31
CA TRP A 31 -0.63 -26.74 -1.88
C TRP A 31 -2.11 -26.73 -1.47
N SER A 32 -3.00 -26.23 -2.32
CA SER A 32 -4.46 -26.25 -2.17
C SER A 32 -5.05 -27.29 -3.13
N ASP A 33 -6.29 -27.72 -2.89
CA ASP A 33 -7.14 -28.46 -3.83
C ASP A 33 -7.67 -27.58 -4.99
N HIS A 34 -7.42 -26.27 -4.94
CA HIS A 34 -7.74 -25.31 -5.99
C HIS A 34 -6.51 -24.88 -6.80
N SER A 35 -6.73 -24.68 -8.11
CA SER A 35 -5.77 -23.97 -8.97
C SER A 35 -5.95 -22.47 -8.79
N PRO A 36 -4.88 -21.69 -8.54
CA PRO A 36 -5.00 -20.25 -8.55
C PRO A 36 -5.41 -19.75 -9.94
N VAL A 37 -6.21 -18.68 -9.99
CA VAL A 37 -6.62 -17.99 -11.21
C VAL A 37 -5.93 -16.64 -11.25
N TYR A 38 -5.23 -16.34 -12.34
CA TYR A 38 -4.54 -15.08 -12.56
C TYR A 38 -5.31 -14.23 -13.58
N LEU A 39 -5.40 -12.93 -13.29
CA LEU A 39 -5.96 -11.91 -14.17
C LEU A 39 -4.97 -10.76 -14.23
N ASP A 40 -4.30 -10.59 -15.38
CA ASP A 40 -3.31 -9.55 -15.57
C ASP A 40 -3.97 -8.34 -16.24
N LEU A 41 -4.01 -7.21 -15.54
CA LEU A 41 -4.54 -5.93 -16.05
C LEU A 41 -3.40 -4.98 -16.42
N ASN A 42 -3.50 -4.40 -17.60
CA ASN A 42 -2.57 -3.45 -18.17
C ASN A 42 -2.98 -2.01 -17.82
N ASP A 43 -2.19 -1.38 -16.96
CA ASP A 43 -2.41 -0.03 -16.42
C ASP A 43 -2.17 1.10 -17.45
N LYS A 44 -1.87 0.77 -18.72
CA LYS A 44 -1.68 1.76 -19.80
C LYS A 44 -2.96 2.55 -20.10
N TYR A 45 -4.13 2.08 -19.66
CA TYR A 45 -5.43 2.73 -19.86
C TYR A 45 -5.95 3.41 -18.59
N GLN A 46 -5.08 4.09 -17.82
CA GLN A 46 -5.55 5.03 -16.80
C GLN A 46 -6.36 6.16 -17.48
N THR A 47 -7.66 5.92 -17.61
CA THR A 47 -8.66 6.89 -18.08
C THR A 47 -9.07 7.87 -16.99
N HIS A 48 -8.66 7.62 -15.74
CA HIS A 48 -8.76 8.62 -14.70
C HIS A 48 -7.66 9.66 -14.96
N GLY A 49 -8.04 10.90 -15.25
CA GLY A 49 -7.10 12.03 -15.31
C GLY A 49 -6.30 12.15 -14.00
N ARG A 50 -5.47 13.19 -13.85
CA ARG A 50 -4.81 13.48 -12.55
C ARG A 50 -5.90 13.65 -11.48
N GLY A 51 -6.26 12.55 -10.80
CA GLY A 51 -7.39 12.52 -9.90
C GLY A 51 -7.24 13.62 -8.87
N THR A 52 -8.35 14.21 -8.44
CA THR A 52 -8.31 15.22 -7.39
C THR A 52 -7.61 14.63 -6.19
N TRP A 53 -6.51 15.28 -5.78
CA TRP A 53 -5.77 14.86 -4.59
C TRP A 53 -6.72 14.74 -3.41
N ARG A 54 -6.57 13.65 -2.67
CA ARG A 54 -7.28 13.39 -1.42
C ARG A 54 -6.26 13.26 -0.31
N LEU A 55 -6.59 13.82 0.85
CA LEU A 55 -5.79 13.69 2.05
C LEU A 55 -5.67 12.20 2.41
N ASN A 56 -4.45 11.76 2.72
CA ASN A 56 -4.26 10.47 3.37
C ASN A 56 -4.60 10.61 4.87
N GLU A 57 -5.84 10.30 5.22
CA GLU A 57 -6.35 10.38 6.59
C GLU A 57 -5.56 9.51 7.58
N SER A 58 -4.88 8.46 7.13
CA SER A 58 -4.03 7.63 8.01
C SER A 58 -2.88 8.42 8.64
N LEU A 59 -2.47 9.54 8.03
CA LEU A 59 -1.46 10.43 8.58
C LEU A 59 -1.94 11.13 9.86
N LEU A 60 -3.25 11.29 10.03
CA LEU A 60 -3.83 11.91 11.23
C LEU A 60 -3.77 10.99 12.45
N LEU A 61 -3.42 9.72 12.26
CA LEU A 61 -3.19 8.75 13.35
C LEU A 61 -1.76 8.87 13.93
N ASP A 62 -0.84 9.50 13.22
CA ASP A 62 0.54 9.74 13.66
C ASP A 62 0.58 11.00 14.54
N LYS A 63 0.48 10.83 15.86
CA LYS A 63 0.46 11.93 16.83
C LYS A 63 1.65 12.89 16.67
N PRO A 64 2.92 12.43 16.60
CA PRO A 64 4.04 13.31 16.31
C PRO A 64 3.88 14.15 15.05
N PHE A 65 3.33 13.58 13.97
CA PHE A 65 3.09 14.33 12.75
C PHE A 65 1.98 15.37 12.92
N VAL A 66 0.88 15.02 13.58
CA VAL A 66 -0.22 15.95 13.87
C VAL A 66 0.27 17.13 14.74
N GLU A 67 1.09 16.86 15.75
CA GLU A 67 1.69 17.90 16.60
C GLU A 67 2.54 18.87 15.79
N ARG A 68 3.44 18.36 14.92
CA ARG A 68 4.24 19.20 14.02
C ARG A 68 3.38 20.05 13.09
N MET A 69 2.37 19.45 12.46
CA MET A 69 1.46 20.17 11.56
C MET A 69 0.66 21.25 12.30
N THR A 70 0.30 21.00 13.56
CA THR A 70 -0.42 21.97 14.40
C THR A 70 0.46 23.17 14.74
N THR A 71 1.75 22.94 15.00
CA THR A 71 2.72 24.02 15.22
C THR A 71 2.94 24.82 13.93
N GLU A 72 3.21 24.17 12.81
CA GLU A 72 3.39 24.85 11.50
C GLU A 72 2.15 25.67 11.11
N LEU A 73 0.95 25.14 11.38
CA LEU A 73 -0.33 25.85 11.18
C LEU A 73 -0.38 27.17 11.97
N ARG A 74 -0.02 27.12 13.26
CA ARG A 74 -0.05 28.32 14.13
C ARG A 74 0.97 29.36 13.68
N GLU A 75 2.19 28.92 13.38
CA GLU A 75 3.27 29.80 12.91
C GLU A 75 2.92 30.47 11.57
N TYR A 76 2.27 29.74 10.66
CA TYR A 76 1.81 30.29 9.38
C TYR A 76 0.87 31.48 9.59
N PHE A 77 -0.18 31.32 10.41
CA PHE A 77 -1.14 32.40 10.64
C PHE A 77 -0.56 33.57 11.44
N LEU A 78 0.34 33.28 12.39
CA LEU A 78 1.03 34.33 13.15
C LEU A 78 1.86 35.24 12.22
N THR A 79 2.48 34.68 11.19
CA THR A 79 3.40 35.40 10.29
C THR A 79 2.71 36.04 9.08
N ASN A 80 1.59 35.49 8.62
CA ASN A 80 0.96 35.90 7.35
C ASN A 80 -0.30 36.77 7.54
N THR A 81 -0.79 36.95 8.77
CA THR A 81 -1.96 37.80 9.06
C THR A 81 -1.51 39.24 9.35
N THR A 82 -0.93 39.90 8.34
CA THR A 82 -0.36 41.26 8.47
C THR A 82 -1.36 42.38 8.16
N GLY A 83 -2.54 42.05 7.63
CA GLY A 83 -3.54 43.02 7.16
C GLY A 83 -3.26 43.59 5.76
N GLU A 84 -2.07 43.38 5.20
CA GLU A 84 -1.71 43.80 3.83
C GLU A 84 -2.31 42.88 2.76
N VAL A 85 -2.53 41.62 3.12
CA VAL A 85 -3.03 40.56 2.24
C VAL A 85 -4.42 40.14 2.73
N SER A 86 -5.37 39.96 1.82
CA SER A 86 -6.72 39.52 2.18
C SER A 86 -6.72 38.16 2.89
N ASP A 87 -7.61 37.99 3.86
CA ASP A 87 -7.80 36.72 4.58
C ASP A 87 -8.05 35.54 3.64
N TYR A 88 -8.73 35.77 2.51
CA TYR A 88 -8.95 34.77 1.48
C TYR A 88 -7.63 34.25 0.87
N THR A 89 -6.71 35.17 0.57
CA THR A 89 -5.41 34.83 0.01
C THR A 89 -4.56 34.09 1.04
N VAL A 90 -4.54 34.56 2.29
CA VAL A 90 -3.84 33.88 3.40
C VAL A 90 -4.37 32.46 3.59
N TRP A 91 -5.70 32.28 3.62
CA TRP A 91 -6.33 30.96 3.72
C TRP A 91 -6.00 30.05 2.53
N SER A 92 -6.01 30.60 1.32
CA SER A 92 -5.73 29.82 0.10
C SER A 92 -4.27 29.36 0.03
N ALA A 93 -3.33 30.24 0.38
CA ALA A 93 -1.91 29.90 0.46
C ALA A 93 -1.64 28.90 1.59
N HIS A 94 -2.26 29.08 2.76
CA HIS A 94 -2.19 28.13 3.87
C HIS A 94 -2.54 26.69 3.44
N LYS A 95 -3.69 26.51 2.78
CA LYS A 95 -4.14 25.19 2.28
C LYS A 95 -3.11 24.56 1.33
N ALA A 96 -2.47 25.37 0.49
CA ALA A 96 -1.44 24.88 -0.43
C ALA A 96 -0.19 24.41 0.32
N VAL A 97 0.27 25.16 1.32
CA VAL A 97 1.39 24.79 2.20
C VAL A 97 1.10 23.47 2.92
N MET A 98 -0.04 23.38 3.62
CA MET A 98 -0.42 22.16 4.35
C MET A 98 -0.49 20.96 3.43
N ARG A 99 -1.14 21.10 2.26
CA ARG A 99 -1.20 20.04 1.26
C ARG A 99 0.19 19.58 0.83
N GLY A 100 1.13 20.50 0.64
CA GLY A 100 2.53 20.19 0.36
C GLY A 100 3.16 19.30 1.43
N GLN A 101 2.94 19.61 2.72
CA GLN A 101 3.45 18.83 3.83
C GLN A 101 2.85 17.42 3.90
N PHE A 102 1.52 17.30 3.74
CA PHE A 102 0.85 15.98 3.69
C PHE A 102 1.34 15.13 2.51
N ILE A 103 1.56 15.73 1.34
CA ILE A 103 2.11 15.03 0.17
C ILE A 103 3.55 14.56 0.46
N LYS A 104 4.39 15.44 1.02
CA LYS A 104 5.77 15.12 1.39
C LYS A 104 5.82 13.95 2.39
N GLN A 105 5.01 14.00 3.44
CA GLN A 105 4.95 12.92 4.44
C GLN A 105 4.44 11.61 3.84
N SER A 106 3.38 11.67 3.03
CA SER A 106 2.85 10.48 2.33
C SER A 106 3.92 9.83 1.43
N ALA A 107 4.67 10.66 0.68
CA ALA A 107 5.73 10.18 -0.20
C ALA A 107 6.89 9.56 0.60
N TYR A 108 7.28 10.18 1.72
CA TYR A 108 8.29 9.66 2.63
C TYR A 108 7.91 8.27 3.19
N ILE A 109 6.70 8.13 3.72
CA ILE A 109 6.22 6.84 4.28
C ILE A 109 6.17 5.77 3.18
N LYS A 110 5.65 6.11 1.99
CA LYS A 110 5.61 5.18 0.85
C LYS A 110 7.01 4.68 0.48
N ARG A 111 7.98 5.58 0.36
CA ARG A 111 9.37 5.24 0.04
C ARG A 111 9.98 4.35 1.12
N ARG A 112 9.84 4.73 2.39
CA ARG A 112 10.35 3.96 3.53
C ARG A 112 9.78 2.53 3.53
N HIS A 113 8.47 2.38 3.36
CA HIS A 113 7.82 1.07 3.29
C HIS A 113 8.36 0.22 2.13
N GLN A 114 8.52 0.80 0.94
CA GLN A 114 9.10 0.10 -0.21
C GLN A 114 10.54 -0.34 0.04
N THR A 115 11.36 0.52 0.63
CA THR A 115 12.75 0.18 0.99
C THR A 115 12.80 -0.95 2.01
N THR A 116 11.98 -0.89 3.06
CA THR A 116 11.90 -1.96 4.08
C THR A 116 11.44 -3.29 3.47
N LEU A 117 10.45 -3.26 2.57
CA LEU A 117 9.97 -4.47 1.90
C LEU A 117 11.05 -5.10 1.00
N LEU A 118 11.77 -4.28 0.22
CA LEU A 118 12.88 -4.76 -0.61
C LEU A 118 14.01 -5.35 0.24
N ASP A 119 14.38 -4.71 1.35
CA ASP A 119 15.40 -5.23 2.26
C ASP A 119 14.95 -6.56 2.89
N CYS A 120 13.71 -6.65 3.37
CA CYS A 120 13.14 -7.88 3.92
C CYS A 120 13.22 -9.04 2.90
N HIS A 121 12.79 -8.82 1.65
CA HIS A 121 12.92 -9.83 0.59
C HIS A 121 14.37 -10.24 0.32
N LYS A 122 15.29 -9.27 0.31
CA LYS A 122 16.72 -9.54 0.12
C LYS A 122 17.27 -10.40 1.26
N GLN A 123 16.92 -10.10 2.51
CA GLN A 123 17.33 -10.87 3.67
C GLN A 123 16.77 -12.30 3.65
N ILE A 124 15.51 -12.47 3.26
CA ILE A 124 14.88 -13.79 3.07
C ILE A 124 15.64 -14.59 2.00
N ALA A 125 15.96 -13.98 0.85
CA ALA A 125 16.70 -14.65 -0.21
C ALA A 125 18.08 -15.13 0.25
N ILE A 126 18.84 -14.28 0.96
CA ILE A 126 20.15 -14.61 1.52
C ILE A 126 20.03 -15.74 2.54
N ALA A 127 19.14 -15.60 3.52
CA ALA A 127 18.96 -16.58 4.59
C ALA A 127 18.47 -17.93 4.04
N THR A 128 17.61 -17.93 3.03
CA THR A 128 17.13 -19.16 2.37
C THR A 128 18.27 -19.86 1.61
N ALA A 129 19.12 -19.11 0.90
CA ALA A 129 20.27 -19.67 0.22
C ALA A 129 21.29 -20.27 1.19
N GLN A 130 21.51 -19.62 2.35
CA GLN A 130 22.37 -20.14 3.42
C GLN A 130 21.78 -21.41 4.05
N ASN A 131 20.48 -21.39 4.39
CA ASN A 131 19.80 -22.51 5.02
C ASN A 131 19.74 -23.76 4.11
N LYS A 132 19.65 -23.58 2.78
CA LYS A 132 19.75 -24.69 1.81
C LYS A 132 21.12 -25.35 1.79
N LYS A 133 22.20 -24.60 2.01
CA LYS A 133 23.58 -25.12 2.01
C LYS A 133 23.96 -25.74 3.36
N THR A 134 23.55 -25.10 4.44
CA THR A 134 23.91 -25.49 5.80
C THR A 134 22.71 -25.26 6.72
N PRO A 135 21.79 -26.23 6.79
CA PRO A 135 20.60 -26.10 7.62
C PRO A 135 20.99 -26.00 9.09
N THR A 136 20.54 -24.95 9.78
CA THR A 136 20.74 -24.79 11.23
C THR A 136 19.46 -24.26 11.88
N PRO A 137 19.17 -24.65 13.15
CA PRO A 137 17.99 -24.14 13.87
C PRO A 137 17.94 -22.60 13.92
N ALA A 138 19.09 -21.96 14.15
CA ALA A 138 19.18 -20.49 14.18
C ALA A 138 18.81 -19.83 12.84
N LEU A 139 19.14 -20.44 11.70
CA LEU A 139 18.73 -19.94 10.38
C LEU A 139 17.24 -20.16 10.12
N ALA A 140 16.69 -21.29 10.60
CA ALA A 140 15.25 -21.55 10.50
C ALA A 140 14.43 -20.54 11.32
N ASP A 141 14.86 -20.24 12.56
CA ASP A 141 14.23 -19.23 13.41
C ASP A 141 14.30 -17.84 12.77
N LYS A 142 15.48 -17.44 12.25
CA LYS A 142 15.65 -16.18 11.55
C LYS A 142 14.74 -16.07 10.31
N LEU A 143 14.59 -17.14 9.55
CA LEU A 143 13.68 -17.16 8.39
C LEU A 143 12.23 -16.99 8.81
N ARG A 144 11.80 -17.69 9.87
CA ARG A 144 10.45 -17.57 10.42
C ARG A 144 10.16 -16.12 10.84
N ASP A 145 11.08 -15.49 11.53
CA ASP A 145 10.93 -14.10 11.98
C ASP A 145 10.87 -13.13 10.77
N LEU A 146 11.73 -13.33 9.76
CA LEU A 146 11.67 -12.53 8.52
C LEU A 146 10.36 -12.70 7.75
N TYR A 147 9.80 -13.92 7.67
CA TYR A 147 8.49 -14.14 7.07
C TYR A 147 7.37 -13.49 7.88
N GLN A 148 7.47 -13.50 9.21
CA GLN A 148 6.52 -12.79 10.06
C GLN A 148 6.58 -11.28 9.83
N ASP A 149 7.77 -10.70 9.69
CA ASP A 149 7.94 -9.29 9.36
C ASP A 149 7.37 -8.96 7.98
N LEU A 150 7.59 -9.81 6.98
CA LEU A 150 7.00 -9.66 5.66
C LEU A 150 5.46 -9.67 5.71
N ASN A 151 4.87 -10.60 6.46
CA ASN A 151 3.43 -10.68 6.67
C ASN A 151 2.90 -9.43 7.36
N ASN A 152 3.59 -8.92 8.38
CA ASN A 152 3.22 -7.69 9.07
C ASN A 152 3.25 -6.48 8.12
N LEU A 153 4.27 -6.36 7.28
CA LEU A 153 4.36 -5.29 6.26
C LEU A 153 3.21 -5.37 5.26
N ASN A 154 2.90 -6.56 4.75
CA ASN A 154 1.78 -6.77 3.85
C ASN A 154 0.44 -6.46 4.52
N ALA A 155 0.24 -6.88 5.77
CA ALA A 155 -0.96 -6.59 6.54
C ALA A 155 -1.16 -5.08 6.77
N GLN A 156 -0.10 -4.33 7.07
CA GLN A 156 -0.16 -2.86 7.18
C GLN A 156 -0.61 -2.21 5.87
N LYS A 157 -0.08 -2.68 4.73
CA LYS A 157 -0.46 -2.19 3.40
C LYS A 157 -1.92 -2.52 3.08
N THR A 158 -2.39 -3.72 3.41
CA THR A 158 -3.79 -4.12 3.26
C THR A 158 -4.70 -3.24 4.11
N LYS A 159 -4.36 -3.01 5.38
CA LYS A 159 -5.12 -2.12 6.28
C LYS A 159 -5.23 -0.69 5.71
N TYR A 160 -4.14 -0.17 5.15
CA TYR A 160 -4.14 1.13 4.48
C TYR A 160 -5.13 1.17 3.31
N PHE A 161 -5.13 0.14 2.45
CA PHE A 161 -6.07 0.08 1.33
C PHE A 161 -7.52 -0.05 1.78
N LEU A 162 -7.81 -0.88 2.79
CA LEU A 162 -9.16 -1.01 3.34
C LEU A 162 -9.69 0.31 3.87
N HIS A 163 -8.86 1.04 4.65
CA HIS A 163 -9.21 2.38 5.12
C HIS A 163 -9.49 3.34 3.97
N ARG A 164 -8.63 3.35 2.95
CA ARG A 164 -8.78 4.24 1.77
C ARG A 164 -10.02 3.92 0.94
N LEU A 165 -10.39 2.64 0.84
CA LEU A 165 -11.58 2.17 0.13
C LEU A 165 -12.86 2.27 0.97
N LYS A 166 -12.75 2.60 2.26
CA LYS A 166 -13.84 2.51 3.25
C LYS A 166 -14.49 1.12 3.29
N ALA A 167 -13.69 0.09 3.03
CA ALA A 167 -14.12 -1.32 3.06
C ALA A 167 -13.92 -1.90 4.46
N THR A 168 -14.90 -2.67 4.95
CA THR A 168 -14.91 -3.23 6.31
C THR A 168 -14.46 -4.68 6.39
N THR A 169 -14.34 -5.39 5.26
CA THR A 169 -13.97 -6.81 5.22
C THR A 169 -12.90 -7.10 4.16
N TYR A 170 -11.97 -8.00 4.50
CA TYR A 170 -10.99 -8.61 3.60
C TYR A 170 -10.87 -10.08 3.98
N HIS A 171 -11.15 -10.99 3.06
CA HIS A 171 -11.03 -12.42 3.30
C HIS A 171 -9.64 -12.88 2.81
N HIS A 172 -8.87 -13.47 3.73
CA HIS A 172 -7.74 -14.34 3.35
C HIS A 172 -8.31 -15.72 3.05
N SER A 173 -8.05 -16.21 1.84
CA SER A 173 -8.24 -17.62 1.46
C SER A 173 -6.93 -18.37 1.63
#